data_AF-A0A1H0G279-F1
#
_entry.id   AF-A0A1H0G279-F1
#
_cell.length_a   1.000
_cell.length_b   1.000
_cell.length_c   1.000
_cell.angle_alpha   90.00
_cell.angle_beta   90.00
_cell.angle_gamma   90.00
#
_symmetry.space_group_name_H-M   'P 1'
#
loop_
_entity.id
_entity.type
_entity.pdbx_description
1 polymer ?
#
loop_
_entity_poly.entity_id
_entity_poly.type
_entity_poly.pdbx_seq_one_letter_code
_entity_poly.pdbx_strand_id
1 'polypeptide(L)'
;MSDLDKRIANLRERRDGNIKLVGRETERLNQKVAALDNAVQQAFDRMKLCEAKAAQVDAEMDRLVGRLGKLRSLLLAGILVILLAAIAILAVAAWSGANIRQAARQEAATIRMQNATEIAQARREGEEALAGLHQQFAEQRASIEGQIVEIGADLAMLSEERDAARTELERFRDLRDRIGFHLADYRGRVVIIVPEGQEIRGWRAPGLSDLARYNGRVFRIREVE
;
A
#
# COMPACT_ATOMS: atom_id res chain seq x y z
N MET A 1 -20.21 141.74 72.06
CA MET A 1 -19.71 140.95 70.90
C MET A 1 -20.31 139.56 71.01
N SER A 2 -21.07 139.16 69.99
CA SER A 2 -22.21 138.24 70.11
C SER A 2 -21.90 136.80 69.65
N ASP A 3 -22.66 135.86 70.21
CA ASP A 3 -22.66 134.41 69.97
C ASP A 3 -22.87 134.00 68.49
N LEU A 4 -23.32 134.93 67.64
CA LEU A 4 -23.51 134.73 66.19
C LEU A 4 -22.20 134.58 65.41
N ASP A 5 -21.14 135.29 65.79
CA ASP A 5 -19.87 135.24 65.04
C ASP A 5 -19.15 133.89 65.22
N LYS A 6 -19.28 133.28 66.41
CA LYS A 6 -18.75 131.93 66.67
C LYS A 6 -19.49 130.85 65.88
N ARG A 7 -20.81 130.99 65.70
CA ARG A 7 -21.61 130.07 64.88
C ARG A 7 -21.27 130.15 63.39
N ILE A 8 -21.02 131.36 62.87
CA ILE A 8 -20.62 131.55 61.46
C ILE A 8 -19.21 130.99 61.20
N ALA A 9 -18.28 131.15 62.12
CA ALA A 9 -16.93 130.56 62.01
C ALA A 9 -16.98 129.02 62.02
N ASN A 10 -17.76 128.42 62.93
CA ASN A 10 -17.90 126.96 63.04
C ASN A 10 -18.60 126.34 61.80
N LEU A 11 -19.53 127.06 61.18
CA LEU A 11 -20.17 126.62 59.93
C LEU A 11 -19.23 126.70 58.71
N ARG A 12 -18.29 127.65 58.67
CA ARG A 12 -17.25 127.70 57.61
C ARG A 12 -16.23 126.58 57.79
N GLU A 13 -15.79 126.33 59.01
CA GLU A 13 -14.86 125.24 59.31
C GLU A 13 -15.47 123.85 59.01
N ARG A 14 -16.75 123.63 59.33
CA ARG A 14 -17.47 122.42 58.93
C ARG A 14 -17.63 122.28 57.42
N ARG A 15 -17.83 123.38 56.69
CA ARG A 15 -17.93 123.36 55.23
C ARG A 15 -16.60 122.99 54.59
N ASP A 16 -15.51 123.62 55.02
CA ASP A 16 -14.18 123.36 54.46
C ASP A 16 -13.67 121.95 54.85
N GLY A 17 -14.03 121.48 56.05
CA GLY A 17 -13.82 120.10 56.48
C GLY A 17 -14.57 119.08 55.63
N ASN A 18 -15.85 119.33 55.33
CA ASN A 18 -16.66 118.45 54.48
C ASN A 18 -16.17 118.42 53.03
N ILE A 19 -15.76 119.56 52.46
CA ILE A 19 -15.25 119.61 51.08
C ILE A 19 -13.96 118.78 50.94
N LYS A 20 -13.05 118.86 51.91
CA LYS A 20 -11.81 118.05 51.93
C LYS A 20 -12.06 116.56 52.18
N LEU A 21 -13.16 116.20 52.85
CA LEU A 21 -13.53 114.81 53.09
C LEU A 21 -14.14 114.19 51.83
N VAL A 22 -15.06 114.90 51.18
CA VAL A 22 -15.68 114.50 49.91
C VAL A 22 -14.62 114.38 48.81
N GLY A 23 -13.68 115.32 48.70
CA GLY A 23 -12.56 115.22 47.75
C GLY A 23 -11.72 113.95 47.93
N ARG A 24 -11.36 113.62 49.18
CA ARG A 24 -10.62 112.39 49.51
C ARG A 24 -11.42 111.12 49.29
N GLU A 25 -12.73 111.14 49.53
CA GLU A 25 -13.62 110.01 49.23
C GLU A 25 -13.80 109.81 47.73
N THR A 26 -13.94 110.87 46.94
CA THR A 26 -14.00 110.78 45.48
C THR A 26 -12.70 110.24 44.88
N GLU A 27 -11.55 110.63 45.43
CA GLU A 27 -10.25 110.15 44.97
C GLU A 27 -10.02 108.67 45.34
N ARG A 28 -10.45 108.24 46.54
CA ARG A 28 -10.50 106.81 46.92
C ARG A 28 -11.46 106.00 46.06
N LEU A 29 -12.62 106.55 45.70
CA LEU A 29 -13.58 105.88 44.82
C LEU A 29 -13.01 105.72 43.42
N ASN A 30 -12.39 106.76 42.86
CA ASN A 30 -11.73 106.69 41.55
C ASN A 30 -10.58 105.66 41.54
N GLN A 31 -9.78 105.58 42.60
CA GLN A 31 -8.75 104.55 42.73
C GLN A 31 -9.34 103.14 42.81
N LYS A 32 -10.45 102.96 43.55
CA LYS A 32 -11.15 101.67 43.64
C LYS A 32 -11.78 101.27 42.31
N VAL A 33 -12.36 102.21 41.57
CA VAL A 33 -12.94 101.97 40.24
C VAL A 33 -11.84 101.57 39.25
N ALA A 34 -10.70 102.28 39.25
CA ALA A 34 -9.56 101.92 38.39
C ALA A 34 -8.95 100.55 38.75
N ALA A 35 -8.89 100.20 40.04
CA ALA A 35 -8.45 98.88 40.49
C ALA A 35 -9.45 97.77 40.08
N LEU A 36 -10.75 98.05 40.17
CA LEU A 36 -11.81 97.13 39.75
C LEU A 36 -11.78 96.91 38.23
N ASP A 37 -11.61 97.97 37.45
CA ASP A 37 -11.53 97.90 35.98
C ASP A 37 -10.32 97.08 35.54
N ASN A 38 -9.16 97.31 36.16
CA ASN A 38 -7.97 96.48 35.94
C ASN A 38 -8.20 95.01 36.31
N ALA A 39 -8.90 94.73 37.42
CA ALA A 39 -9.21 93.36 37.83
C ALA A 39 -10.19 92.66 36.86
N VAL A 40 -11.18 93.40 36.35
CA VAL A 40 -12.14 92.91 35.35
C VAL A 40 -11.40 92.60 34.04
N GLN A 41 -10.48 93.46 33.58
CA GLN A 41 -9.72 93.16 32.37
C GLN A 41 -8.78 91.95 32.53
N GLN A 42 -8.10 91.83 33.67
CA GLN A 42 -7.31 90.63 33.96
C GLN A 42 -8.17 89.36 34.01
N ALA A 43 -9.39 89.43 34.53
CA ALA A 43 -10.32 88.30 34.54
C ALA A 43 -10.78 87.95 33.11
N PHE A 44 -11.04 88.94 32.27
CA PHE A 44 -11.43 88.74 30.88
C PHE A 44 -10.30 88.13 30.03
N ASP A 45 -9.07 88.59 30.21
CA ASP A 45 -7.89 88.02 29.55
C ASP A 45 -7.65 86.57 29.99
N ARG A 46 -7.82 86.27 31.29
CA ARG A 46 -7.75 84.90 31.80
C ARG A 46 -8.86 84.01 31.23
N MET A 47 -10.07 84.54 31.09
CA MET A 47 -11.19 83.80 30.49
C MET A 47 -10.90 83.47 29.03
N LYS A 48 -10.43 84.45 28.24
CA LYS A 48 -10.00 84.23 26.85
C LYS A 48 -8.87 83.20 26.73
N LEU A 49 -7.90 83.25 27.65
CA LEU A 49 -6.81 82.28 27.69
C LEU A 49 -7.32 80.86 28.01
N CYS A 50 -8.27 80.73 28.95
CA CYS A 50 -8.91 79.45 29.25
C CYS A 50 -9.75 78.93 28.08
N GLU A 51 -10.49 79.80 27.39
CA GLU A 51 -11.28 79.45 26.21
C GLU A 51 -10.38 78.98 25.05
N ALA A 52 -9.26 79.69 24.80
CA ALA A 52 -8.27 79.28 23.82
C ALA A 52 -7.63 77.91 24.16
N LYS A 53 -7.35 77.67 25.45
CA LYS A 53 -6.84 76.37 25.92
C LYS A 53 -7.87 75.25 25.79
N ALA A 54 -9.14 75.51 26.11
CA ALA A 54 -10.21 74.54 25.94
C ALA A 54 -10.38 74.15 24.46
N ALA A 55 -10.40 75.14 23.55
CA ALA A 55 -10.46 74.89 22.11
C ALA A 55 -9.24 74.10 21.60
N GLN A 56 -8.06 74.34 22.17
CA GLN A 56 -6.86 73.56 21.83
C GLN A 56 -6.97 72.10 22.29
N VAL A 57 -7.48 71.85 23.51
CA VAL A 57 -7.72 70.50 24.03
C VAL A 57 -8.76 69.76 23.21
N ASP A 58 -9.85 70.43 22.82
CA ASP A 58 -10.89 69.84 21.95
C ASP A 58 -10.32 69.48 20.57
N ALA A 59 -9.50 70.35 19.97
CA ALA A 59 -8.85 70.06 18.69
C ALA A 59 -7.84 68.90 18.78
N GLU A 60 -7.16 68.73 19.91
CA GLU A 60 -6.27 67.59 20.17
C GLU A 60 -7.07 66.29 20.40
N MET A 61 -8.19 66.35 21.13
CA MET A 61 -9.10 65.20 21.30
C MET A 61 -9.68 64.74 19.96
N ASP A 62 -10.15 65.66 19.12
CA ASP A 62 -10.71 65.32 17.80
C ASP A 62 -9.67 64.64 16.90
N ARG A 63 -8.41 65.09 16.94
CA ARG A 63 -7.31 64.45 16.22
C ARG A 63 -7.03 63.03 16.73
N LEU A 64 -7.08 62.81 18.04
CA LEU A 64 -6.88 61.49 18.65
C LEU A 64 -8.03 60.53 18.32
N VAL A 65 -9.28 60.99 18.43
CA VAL A 65 -10.48 60.23 18.07
C VAL A 65 -10.44 59.85 16.59
N GLY A 66 -10.06 60.77 15.71
CA GLY A 66 -9.89 60.49 14.28
C GLY A 66 -8.81 59.44 13.99
N ARG A 67 -7.68 59.46 14.72
CA ARG A 67 -6.62 58.44 14.59
C ARG A 67 -7.07 57.08 15.12
N LEU A 68 -7.76 57.03 16.27
CA LEU A 68 -8.31 55.80 16.83
C LEU A 68 -9.35 55.16 15.90
N GLY A 69 -10.20 55.96 15.26
CA GLY A 69 -11.15 55.48 14.25
C GLY A 69 -10.45 54.80 13.06
N LYS A 70 -9.40 55.43 12.53
CA LYS A 70 -8.60 54.86 11.43
C LYS A 70 -7.91 53.56 11.85
N LEU A 71 -7.25 53.53 13.01
CA LEU A 71 -6.59 52.33 13.53
C LEU A 71 -7.58 51.18 13.75
N ARG A 72 -8.75 51.46 14.32
CA ARG A 72 -9.81 50.45 14.51
C ARG A 72 -10.29 49.87 13.18
N SER A 73 -10.49 50.71 12.16
CA SER A 73 -10.91 50.24 10.84
C SER A 73 -9.85 49.35 10.17
N LEU A 74 -8.56 49.68 10.32
CA LEU A 74 -7.46 48.89 9.78
C LEU A 74 -7.33 47.53 10.49
N LEU A 75 -7.49 47.50 11.82
CA LEU A 75 -7.47 46.25 12.58
C LEU A 75 -8.62 45.33 12.18
N LEU A 76 -9.84 45.86 12.05
CA LEU A 76 -11.01 45.07 11.63
C LEU A 76 -10.84 44.55 10.20
N ALA A 77 -10.35 45.38 9.28
CA ALA A 77 -10.06 44.95 7.91
C ALA A 77 -8.97 43.85 7.88
N GLY A 78 -7.91 43.99 8.68
CA GLY A 78 -6.86 42.99 8.79
C GLY A 78 -7.36 41.64 9.31
N ILE A 79 -8.18 41.64 10.37
CA ILE A 79 -8.80 40.43 10.93
C ILE A 79 -9.68 39.75 9.87
N LEU A 80 -10.48 40.53 9.13
CA LEU A 80 -11.35 39.99 8.09
C LEU A 80 -10.53 39.31 6.97
N VAL A 81 -9.44 39.94 6.53
CA VAL A 81 -8.56 39.36 5.50
C VAL A 81 -7.92 38.06 5.98
N ILE A 82 -7.44 38.01 7.22
CA ILE A 82 -6.85 36.80 7.80
C ILE A 82 -7.90 35.67 7.86
N LEU A 83 -9.13 35.99 8.28
CA LEU A 83 -10.20 35.00 8.40
C LEU A 83 -10.60 34.46 7.02
N LEU A 84 -10.71 35.32 6.01
CA LEU A 84 -10.96 34.92 4.62
C LEU A 84 -9.83 34.06 4.06
N ALA A 85 -8.57 34.42 4.33
CA ALA A 85 -7.42 33.64 3.92
C ALA A 85 -7.42 32.24 4.56
N ALA A 86 -7.72 32.14 5.86
CA ALA A 86 -7.82 30.86 6.56
C ALA A 86 -8.92 29.97 5.97
N ILE A 87 -10.11 30.53 5.68
CA ILE A 87 -11.20 29.80 5.04
C ILE A 87 -10.80 29.33 3.63
N ALA A 88 -10.13 30.18 2.85
CA ALA A 88 -9.66 29.82 1.52
C ALA A 88 -8.66 28.65 1.57
N ILE A 89 -7.71 28.68 2.52
CA ILE A 89 -6.75 27.58 2.72
C ILE A 89 -7.47 26.27 3.07
N LEU A 90 -8.43 26.32 4.00
CA LEU A 90 -9.21 25.15 4.39
C LEU A 90 -10.05 24.60 3.22
N ALA A 91 -10.64 25.48 2.41
CA ALA A 91 -11.40 25.08 1.22
C ALA A 91 -10.51 24.40 0.18
N VAL A 92 -9.33 24.94 -0.10
CA VAL A 92 -8.36 24.34 -1.03
C VAL A 92 -7.87 22.98 -0.51
N ALA A 93 -7.60 22.86 0.79
CA ALA A 93 -7.19 21.59 1.41
C ALA A 93 -8.30 20.53 1.35
N ALA A 94 -9.55 20.92 1.60
CA ALA A 94 -10.70 20.02 1.48
C ALA A 94 -10.93 19.57 0.03
N TRP A 95 -10.81 20.50 -0.93
CA TRP A 95 -10.96 20.21 -2.35
C TRP A 95 -9.87 19.29 -2.89
N SER A 96 -8.60 19.56 -2.55
CA SER A 96 -7.48 18.69 -2.95
C SER A 96 -7.60 17.29 -2.34
N GLY A 97 -7.98 17.19 -1.06
CA GLY A 97 -8.24 15.92 -0.39
C GLY A 97 -9.38 15.13 -1.05
N ALA A 98 -10.45 15.80 -1.46
CA ALA A 98 -11.55 15.16 -2.18
C ALA A 98 -11.12 14.61 -3.55
N ASN A 99 -10.35 15.40 -4.31
CA ASN A 99 -9.84 14.99 -5.63
C ASN A 99 -8.88 13.80 -5.52
N ILE A 100 -7.94 13.82 -4.57
CA ILE A 100 -7.02 12.71 -4.33
C ILE A 100 -7.80 11.44 -3.96
N ARG A 101 -8.81 11.57 -3.10
CA ARG A 101 -9.65 10.44 -2.71
C ARG A 101 -10.45 9.87 -3.89
N GLN A 102 -10.92 10.72 -4.78
CA GLN A 102 -11.64 10.29 -5.98
C GLN A 102 -10.71 9.60 -6.98
N ALA A 103 -9.51 10.14 -7.20
CA ALA A 103 -8.49 9.51 -8.03
C ALA A 103 -8.10 8.13 -7.49
N ALA A 104 -7.83 8.02 -6.18
CA ALA A 104 -7.51 6.75 -5.53
C ALA A 104 -8.65 5.71 -5.64
N ARG A 105 -9.92 6.15 -5.60
CA ARG A 105 -11.07 5.25 -5.81
C ARG A 105 -11.15 4.76 -7.26
N GLN A 106 -10.88 5.62 -8.23
CA GLN A 106 -10.85 5.25 -9.64
C GLN A 106 -9.71 4.28 -9.92
N GLU A 107 -8.49 4.55 -9.44
CA GLU A 107 -7.36 3.64 -9.55
C GLU A 107 -7.65 2.28 -8.89
N ALA A 108 -8.21 2.28 -7.67
CA ALA A 108 -8.59 1.03 -7.01
C ALA A 108 -9.66 0.25 -7.77
N ALA A 109 -10.61 0.92 -8.42
CA ALA A 109 -11.61 0.27 -9.27
C ALA A 109 -10.96 -0.35 -10.52
N THR A 110 -10.05 0.37 -11.17
CA THR A 110 -9.28 -0.11 -12.32
C THR A 110 -8.44 -1.34 -11.95
N ILE A 111 -7.70 -1.28 -10.84
CA ILE A 111 -6.89 -2.40 -10.36
C ILE A 111 -7.76 -3.61 -10.03
N ARG A 112 -8.91 -3.42 -9.38
CA ARG A 112 -9.84 -4.54 -9.10
C ARG A 112 -10.37 -5.17 -10.38
N MET A 113 -10.69 -4.35 -11.39
CA MET A 113 -11.16 -4.83 -12.67
C MET A 113 -10.07 -5.63 -13.39
N GLN A 114 -8.85 -5.10 -13.45
CA GLN A 114 -7.68 -5.76 -14.05
C GLN A 114 -7.37 -7.08 -13.34
N ASN A 115 -7.28 -7.07 -12.01
CA ASN A 115 -7.04 -8.28 -11.22
C ASN A 115 -8.15 -9.32 -11.42
N ALA A 116 -9.42 -8.90 -11.48
CA ALA A 116 -10.52 -9.82 -11.74
C ALA A 116 -10.41 -10.47 -13.12
N THR A 117 -10.00 -9.72 -14.15
CA THR A 117 -9.76 -10.26 -15.49
C THR A 117 -8.57 -11.21 -15.53
N GLU A 118 -7.46 -10.88 -14.87
CA GLU A 118 -6.27 -11.74 -14.79
C GLU A 118 -6.58 -13.04 -14.04
N ILE A 119 -7.30 -12.97 -12.92
CA ILE A 119 -7.72 -14.16 -12.17
C ILE A 119 -8.65 -15.04 -13.03
N ALA A 120 -9.58 -14.45 -13.77
CA ALA A 120 -10.48 -15.19 -14.65
C ALA A 120 -9.74 -15.83 -15.84
N GLN A 121 -8.68 -15.20 -16.33
CA GLN A 121 -7.81 -15.78 -17.36
C GLN A 121 -6.97 -16.92 -16.78
N ALA A 122 -6.29 -16.72 -15.65
CA ALA A 122 -5.49 -17.74 -14.99
C ALA A 122 -6.32 -18.97 -14.61
N ARG A 123 -7.58 -18.79 -14.22
CA ARG A 123 -8.51 -19.91 -13.97
C ARG A 123 -8.79 -20.71 -15.24
N ARG A 124 -9.08 -20.04 -16.36
CA ARG A 124 -9.34 -20.71 -17.64
C ARG A 124 -8.12 -21.48 -18.13
N GLU A 125 -6.94 -20.86 -18.08
CA GLU A 125 -5.67 -21.52 -18.42
C GLU A 125 -5.38 -22.72 -17.51
N GLY A 126 -5.68 -22.60 -16.21
CA GLY A 126 -5.56 -23.70 -15.25
C GLY A 126 -6.53 -24.85 -15.52
N GLU A 127 -7.79 -24.55 -15.85
CA GLU A 127 -8.81 -25.54 -16.22
C GLU A 127 -8.44 -26.28 -17.52
N GLU A 128 -7.93 -25.55 -18.53
CA GLU A 128 -7.43 -26.13 -19.78
C GLU A 128 -6.21 -27.04 -19.54
N ALA A 129 -5.26 -26.60 -18.71
CA ALA A 129 -4.09 -27.40 -18.35
C ALA A 129 -4.48 -28.68 -17.59
N LEU A 130 -5.44 -28.60 -16.66
CA LEU A 130 -5.97 -29.76 -15.94
C LEU A 130 -6.68 -30.73 -16.89
N ALA A 131 -7.50 -30.21 -17.81
CA ALA A 131 -8.15 -31.04 -18.83
C ALA A 131 -7.11 -31.76 -19.71
N GLY A 132 -6.05 -31.06 -20.12
CA GLY A 132 -4.94 -31.64 -20.88
C GLY A 132 -4.20 -32.74 -20.10
N LEU A 133 -3.93 -32.53 -18.80
CA LEU A 133 -3.33 -33.56 -17.95
C LEU A 133 -4.23 -34.78 -17.78
N HIS A 134 -5.54 -34.59 -17.58
CA HIS A 134 -6.48 -35.70 -17.51
C HIS A 134 -6.52 -36.52 -18.79
N GLN A 135 -6.48 -35.86 -19.95
CA GLN A 135 -6.40 -36.55 -21.24
C GLN A 135 -5.09 -37.34 -21.38
N GLN A 136 -3.95 -36.75 -21.05
CA GLN A 136 -2.65 -37.44 -21.09
C GLN A 136 -2.63 -38.66 -20.16
N PHE A 137 -3.22 -38.57 -18.96
CA PHE A 137 -3.32 -39.72 -18.06
C PHE A 137 -4.25 -40.81 -18.61
N ALA A 138 -5.36 -40.44 -19.26
CA ALA A 138 -6.24 -41.41 -19.90
C ALA A 138 -5.53 -42.14 -21.05
N GLU A 139 -4.78 -41.42 -21.88
CA GLU A 139 -3.99 -41.99 -22.98
C GLU A 139 -2.87 -42.90 -22.48
N GLN A 140 -2.11 -42.46 -21.47
CA GLN A 140 -1.08 -43.29 -20.84
C GLN A 140 -1.66 -44.55 -20.22
N ARG A 141 -2.79 -44.43 -19.51
CA ARG A 141 -3.46 -45.58 -18.92
C ARG A 141 -3.92 -46.58 -19.98
N ALA A 142 -4.54 -46.11 -21.07
CA ALA A 142 -4.97 -46.96 -22.17
C ALA A 142 -3.77 -47.67 -22.84
N SER A 143 -2.66 -46.95 -23.02
CA SER A 143 -1.41 -47.50 -23.55
C SER A 143 -0.83 -48.59 -22.65
N ILE A 144 -0.76 -48.35 -21.33
CA ILE A 144 -0.27 -49.32 -20.35
C ILE A 144 -1.19 -50.54 -20.28
N GLU A 145 -2.50 -50.35 -20.27
CA GLU A 145 -3.47 -51.45 -20.30
C GLU A 145 -3.30 -52.30 -21.57
N GLY A 146 -3.06 -51.68 -22.72
CA GLY A 146 -2.71 -52.37 -23.97
C GLY A 146 -1.43 -53.18 -23.86
N GLN A 147 -0.36 -52.60 -23.32
CA GLN A 147 0.92 -53.29 -23.11
C GLN A 147 0.79 -54.48 -22.14
N ILE A 148 0.00 -54.35 -21.08
CA ILE A 148 -0.25 -55.46 -20.15
C ILE A 148 -0.95 -56.62 -20.86
N VAL A 149 -1.92 -56.32 -21.73
CA VAL A 149 -2.62 -57.35 -22.53
C VAL A 149 -1.65 -58.05 -23.50
N GLU A 150 -0.80 -57.29 -24.18
CA GLU A 150 0.22 -57.83 -25.10
C GLU A 150 1.21 -58.74 -24.36
N ILE A 151 1.79 -58.27 -23.25
CA ILE A 151 2.70 -59.07 -22.41
C ILE A 151 1.98 -60.33 -21.87
N GLY A 152 0.71 -60.20 -21.50
CA GLY A 152 -0.10 -61.34 -21.05
C GLY A 152 -0.25 -62.41 -22.14
N ALA A 153 -0.45 -62.00 -23.39
CA ALA A 153 -0.52 -62.91 -24.54
C ALA A 153 0.84 -63.58 -24.81
N ASP A 154 1.94 -62.82 -24.79
CA ASP A 154 3.29 -63.35 -24.97
C ASP A 154 3.65 -64.39 -23.89
N LEU A 155 3.31 -64.12 -22.63
CA LEU A 155 3.52 -65.06 -21.53
C LEU A 155 2.71 -66.34 -21.68
N ALA A 156 1.47 -66.26 -22.19
CA ALA A 156 0.65 -67.43 -22.47
C ALA A 156 1.28 -68.29 -23.57
N MET A 157 1.73 -67.67 -24.65
CA MET A 157 2.42 -68.36 -25.76
C MET A 157 3.71 -69.05 -25.28
N LEU A 158 4.55 -68.35 -24.51
CA LEU A 158 5.77 -68.94 -23.94
C LEU A 158 5.45 -70.12 -22.99
N SER A 159 4.34 -70.07 -22.26
CA SER A 159 3.90 -71.19 -21.43
C SER A 159 3.49 -72.40 -22.27
N GLU A 160 2.76 -72.18 -23.37
CA GLU A 160 2.39 -73.26 -24.30
C GLU A 160 3.62 -73.90 -24.95
N GLU A 161 4.57 -73.08 -25.42
CA GLU A 161 5.85 -73.57 -25.98
C GLU A 161 6.64 -74.38 -24.95
N ARG A 162 6.72 -73.91 -23.70
CA ARG A 162 7.38 -74.64 -22.61
C ARG A 162 6.70 -75.98 -22.36
N ASP A 163 5.38 -76.02 -22.30
CA ASP A 163 4.63 -77.24 -22.00
C ASP A 163 4.71 -78.24 -23.17
N ALA A 164 4.74 -77.77 -24.41
CA ALA A 164 5.01 -78.57 -25.60
C ALA A 164 6.43 -79.16 -25.56
N ALA A 165 7.45 -78.34 -25.29
CA ALA A 165 8.84 -78.78 -25.18
C ALA A 165 9.02 -79.80 -24.03
N ARG A 166 8.36 -79.58 -22.90
CA ARG A 166 8.34 -80.54 -21.78
C ARG A 166 7.74 -81.88 -22.20
N THR A 167 6.60 -81.86 -22.90
CA THR A 167 5.95 -83.08 -23.41
C THR A 167 6.85 -83.82 -24.39
N GLU A 168 7.55 -83.11 -25.27
CA GLU A 168 8.51 -83.70 -26.21
C GLU A 168 9.70 -84.34 -25.48
N LEU A 169 10.25 -83.66 -24.46
CA LEU A 169 11.32 -84.20 -23.61
C LEU A 169 10.87 -85.45 -22.83
N GLU A 170 9.63 -85.47 -22.33
CA GLU A 170 9.05 -86.64 -21.66
C GLU A 170 8.89 -87.82 -22.65
N ARG A 171 8.39 -87.59 -23.87
CA ARG A 171 8.35 -88.61 -24.93
C ARG A 171 9.72 -89.13 -25.30
N PHE A 172 10.71 -88.23 -25.40
CA PHE A 172 12.09 -88.61 -25.69
C PHE A 172 12.67 -89.47 -24.58
N ARG A 173 12.39 -89.14 -23.30
CA ARG A 173 12.78 -89.95 -22.15
C ARG A 173 12.14 -91.35 -22.21
N ASP A 174 10.85 -91.45 -22.50
CA ASP A 174 10.15 -92.74 -22.58
C ASP A 174 10.69 -93.60 -23.74
N LEU A 175 10.95 -92.99 -24.90
CA LEU A 175 11.61 -93.65 -26.04
C LEU A 175 12.99 -94.16 -25.67
N ARG A 176 13.79 -93.33 -25.00
CA ARG A 176 15.11 -93.69 -24.51
C ARG A 176 15.04 -94.91 -23.57
N ASP A 177 14.13 -94.87 -22.59
CA ASP A 177 13.98 -95.93 -21.59
C ASP A 177 13.47 -97.24 -22.24
N ARG A 178 12.59 -97.16 -23.25
CA ARG A 178 12.07 -98.33 -23.99
C ARG A 178 13.10 -98.99 -24.89
N ILE A 179 13.98 -98.22 -25.53
CA ILE A 179 15.02 -98.78 -26.40
C ILE A 179 16.27 -99.20 -25.57
N GLY A 180 16.40 -98.68 -24.35
CA GLY A 180 17.51 -98.99 -23.44
C GLY A 180 18.78 -98.19 -23.72
N PHE A 181 18.68 -97.11 -24.49
CA PHE A 181 19.82 -96.25 -24.80
C PHE A 181 20.16 -95.33 -23.62
N HIS A 182 21.43 -95.15 -23.29
CA HIS A 182 21.87 -94.16 -22.29
C HIS A 182 22.68 -93.05 -22.95
N LEU A 183 22.33 -91.80 -22.65
CA LEU A 183 23.12 -90.64 -23.06
C LEU A 183 24.12 -90.33 -21.95
N ALA A 184 25.41 -90.34 -22.26
CA ALA A 184 26.47 -89.98 -21.33
C ALA A 184 27.27 -88.80 -21.88
N ASP A 185 27.60 -87.84 -21.02
CA ASP A 185 28.57 -86.81 -21.37
C ASP A 185 29.99 -87.42 -21.31
N TYR A 186 30.70 -87.32 -22.43
CA TYR A 186 32.09 -87.71 -22.53
C TYR A 186 32.90 -86.60 -23.20
N ARG A 187 33.71 -85.92 -22.39
CA ARG A 187 34.64 -84.85 -22.85
C ARG A 187 33.92 -83.71 -23.58
N GLY A 188 32.76 -83.28 -23.06
CA GLY A 188 31.99 -82.16 -23.62
C GLY A 188 31.21 -82.53 -24.88
N ARG A 189 30.92 -83.82 -25.08
CA ARG A 189 30.10 -84.34 -26.18
C ARG A 189 29.15 -85.39 -25.64
N VAL A 190 27.91 -85.36 -26.11
CA VAL A 190 26.89 -86.35 -25.75
C VAL A 190 27.11 -87.62 -26.59
N VAL A 191 27.30 -88.77 -25.93
CA VAL A 191 27.50 -90.07 -26.56
C VAL A 191 26.31 -90.98 -26.24
N ILE A 192 25.83 -91.73 -27.24
CA ILE A 192 24.76 -92.73 -27.10
C ILE A 192 25.39 -94.09 -26.76
N ILE A 193 24.95 -94.71 -25.66
CA ILE A 193 25.35 -96.05 -25.20
C ILE A 193 24.17 -97.00 -25.43
N VAL A 194 24.44 -98.16 -26.02
CA VAL A 194 23.44 -99.14 -26.45
C VAL A 194 23.60 -100.45 -25.67
N PRO A 195 22.52 -101.17 -25.30
CA PRO A 195 22.61 -102.48 -24.67
C PRO A 195 23.32 -103.51 -25.57
N GLU A 196 24.06 -104.42 -24.97
CA GLU A 196 24.81 -105.46 -25.67
C GLU A 196 23.88 -106.38 -26.49
N GLY A 197 24.23 -106.64 -27.75
CA GLY A 197 23.46 -107.52 -28.65
C GLY A 197 22.40 -106.85 -29.53
N GLN A 198 22.16 -105.53 -29.40
CA GLN A 198 21.32 -104.79 -30.36
C GLN A 198 22.14 -104.28 -31.55
N GLU A 199 21.66 -104.56 -32.76
CA GLU A 199 22.25 -104.07 -34.00
C GLU A 199 21.83 -102.61 -34.25
N ILE A 200 22.79 -101.69 -34.22
CA ILE A 200 22.55 -100.28 -34.53
C ILE A 200 22.46 -100.14 -36.05
N ARG A 201 21.24 -100.05 -36.59
CA ARG A 201 21.07 -99.58 -37.97
C ARG A 201 21.56 -98.14 -38.06
N GLY A 202 22.42 -97.84 -39.04
CA GLY A 202 22.98 -96.51 -39.23
C GLY A 202 21.87 -95.46 -39.39
N TRP A 203 21.81 -94.50 -38.46
CA TRP A 203 20.82 -93.43 -38.50
C TRP A 203 21.46 -92.22 -39.20
N ARG A 204 21.06 -91.92 -40.44
CA ARG A 204 21.50 -90.70 -41.13
C ARG A 204 20.66 -89.52 -40.65
N ALA A 205 21.24 -88.67 -39.81
CA ALA A 205 20.74 -87.34 -39.53
C ALA A 205 21.89 -86.32 -39.73
N PRO A 206 21.65 -85.16 -40.37
CA PRO A 206 22.69 -84.17 -40.60
C PRO A 206 23.31 -83.71 -39.27
N GLY A 207 24.62 -83.92 -39.08
CA GLY A 207 25.38 -83.45 -37.91
C GLY A 207 25.63 -84.47 -36.78
N LEU A 208 25.08 -85.68 -36.87
CA LEU A 208 25.43 -86.79 -35.96
C LEU A 208 26.59 -87.61 -36.55
N SER A 209 27.59 -87.97 -35.72
CA SER A 209 28.77 -88.69 -36.21
C SER A 209 28.55 -90.21 -36.29
N ASP A 210 29.02 -90.84 -37.37
CA ASP A 210 28.96 -92.30 -37.65
C ASP A 210 29.86 -93.17 -36.74
N LEU A 211 29.94 -92.84 -35.45
CA LEU A 211 30.83 -93.46 -34.47
C LEU A 211 30.01 -94.25 -33.45
N ALA A 212 30.09 -95.58 -33.51
CA ALA A 212 29.58 -96.48 -32.48
C ALA A 212 30.71 -96.89 -31.53
N ARG A 213 30.41 -97.14 -30.25
CA ARG A 213 31.37 -97.74 -29.31
C ARG A 213 30.84 -99.07 -28.78
N TYR A 214 31.66 -100.13 -28.86
CA TYR A 214 31.38 -101.44 -28.29
C TYR A 214 32.54 -101.85 -27.37
N ASN A 215 32.25 -102.22 -26.11
CA ASN A 215 33.26 -102.59 -25.10
C ASN A 215 34.46 -101.62 -25.02
N GLY A 216 34.18 -100.31 -24.99
CA GLY A 216 35.20 -99.26 -24.86
C GLY A 216 36.01 -98.95 -26.12
N ARG A 217 35.77 -99.65 -27.24
CA ARG A 217 36.44 -99.43 -28.52
C ARG A 217 35.55 -98.66 -29.49
N VAL A 218 36.14 -97.74 -30.25
CA VAL A 218 35.44 -96.90 -31.24
C VAL A 218 35.41 -97.62 -32.59
N PHE A 219 34.22 -97.75 -33.16
CA PHE A 219 33.97 -98.33 -34.48
C PHE A 219 33.33 -97.27 -35.37
N ARG A 220 33.82 -97.15 -36.60
CA ARG A 220 33.14 -96.37 -37.64
C ARG A 220 32.07 -97.27 -38.25
N ILE A 221 30.82 -96.82 -38.24
CA ILE A 221 29.72 -97.55 -38.86
C ILE A 221 29.96 -97.53 -40.38
N ARG A 222 30.00 -98.70 -41.01
CA ARG A 222 30.10 -98.88 -42.46
C ARG A 222 28.83 -99.60 -42.89
N GLU A 223 28.16 -99.13 -43.93
CA GLU A 223 27.05 -99.86 -44.54
C GLU A 223 27.58 -101.21 -45.05
N VAL A 224 26.90 -102.28 -44.66
CA VAL A 224 27.01 -103.59 -45.31
C VAL A 224 25.85 -103.61 -46.31
N GLU A 225 26.16 -103.72 -47.59
CA GLU A 225 25.16 -103.99 -48.65
C GLU A 225 24.47 -105.34 -48.45
#